data_AF-A0AAE0HHC2-F1
#
_entry.id   AF-A0AAE0HHC2-F1
#
_cell.length_a   1.000
_cell.length_b   1.000
_cell.length_c   1.000
_cell.angle_alpha   90.00
_cell.angle_beta   90.00
_cell.angle_gamma   90.00
#
_symmetry.space_group_name_H-M   'P 1'
#
loop_
_entity.id
_entity.type
_entity.pdbx_description
1 polymer ?
#
loop_
_entity_poly.entity_id
_entity_poly.type
_entity_poly.pdbx_seq_one_letter_code
_entity_poly.pdbx_strand_id
1 'polypeptide(L)'
;MHRHIYRQILVGREEGDAAAVVTECEISPSSTDHWGLRIASIFVILIGSALGALLPVFLARTSKFRVPKLCFFIAKYFGTGVILATAWMHLLSPASDNLRDECLANILPDYDWAMAIGLMTVMVMFLLELIVSRFDFGFGSANGHGHGHTNEKGQKVKDLRSQAAMRHSQDVETAGSNKSADASSPAGSTVGPGLSDKNRIPGLRNDISYPPGGEDHLGHQRDHVEGDEHANYAAQITAIFVLEFGVIFHSIFIGLTLAVTDNFIILFVVLVFHQTFEGLGLGARLGMATWPPGARRWTPYLLGLLYAVSTPFAIGMGLIASKSLALEAATSRVVNGVFDAISGGILMYTALVELVAHEFMFNPEMRKAGLGMQLSAYMCVAFGVGLMALLAKWA
;
A
#
# COMPACT_ATOMS: atom_id res chain seq x y z
N MET A 1 31.70 43.24 6.53
CA MET A 1 32.81 42.63 5.76
C MET A 1 32.40 41.40 4.94
N HIS A 2 31.22 40.79 5.16
CA HIS A 2 30.74 39.62 4.40
C HIS A 2 29.95 39.93 3.10
N ARG A 3 29.52 41.18 2.88
CA ARG A 3 28.80 41.59 1.65
C ARG A 3 29.70 42.00 0.48
N HIS A 4 31.00 42.21 0.71
CA HIS A 4 31.94 42.64 -0.33
C HIS A 4 32.59 41.48 -1.09
N ILE A 5 32.59 40.27 -0.53
CA ILE A 5 33.17 39.08 -1.19
C ILE A 5 32.26 38.56 -2.31
N TYR A 6 30.93 38.65 -2.15
CA TYR A 6 29.98 38.30 -3.22
C TYR A 6 30.05 39.23 -4.44
N ARG A 7 30.43 40.50 -4.25
CA ARG A 7 30.48 41.47 -5.35
C ARG A 7 31.74 41.34 -6.22
N GLN A 8 32.80 40.71 -5.73
CA GLN A 8 34.03 40.51 -6.51
C GLN A 8 34.04 39.23 -7.34
N ILE A 9 33.17 38.26 -7.06
CA ILE A 9 33.02 37.06 -7.91
C ILE A 9 32.24 37.40 -9.20
N LEU A 10 31.40 38.44 -9.18
CA LEU A 10 30.60 38.89 -10.33
C LEU A 10 31.31 39.87 -11.29
N VAL A 11 32.55 40.28 -11.01
CA VAL A 11 33.30 41.22 -11.89
C VAL A 11 34.57 40.58 -12.48
N GLY A 12 34.93 39.36 -12.08
CA GLY A 12 36.15 38.68 -12.53
C GLY A 12 35.99 37.69 -13.69
N ARG A 13 34.81 37.61 -14.33
CA ARG A 13 34.56 36.65 -15.42
C ARG A 13 33.84 37.27 -16.61
N GLU A 14 34.14 38.52 -16.92
CA GLU A 14 34.00 39.03 -18.29
C GLU A 14 35.31 38.76 -19.02
N GLU A 15 35.52 37.52 -19.46
CA GLU A 15 36.33 37.15 -20.63
C GLU A 15 36.29 35.63 -20.81
N GLY A 16 35.53 35.17 -21.81
CA GLY A 16 35.61 33.81 -22.34
C GLY A 16 34.42 32.89 -22.05
N ASP A 17 33.65 32.65 -23.12
CA ASP A 17 32.66 31.59 -23.36
C ASP A 17 31.26 31.68 -22.74
N ALA A 18 30.29 31.68 -23.67
CA ALA A 18 28.87 31.35 -23.59
C ALA A 18 28.04 32.00 -22.47
N ALA A 19 27.04 32.77 -22.90
CA ALA A 19 25.95 33.28 -22.07
C ALA A 19 25.21 32.13 -21.35
N ALA A 20 25.68 31.74 -20.17
CA ALA A 20 24.86 31.08 -19.18
C ALA A 20 24.01 32.18 -18.53
N VAL A 21 22.79 32.36 -19.04
CA VAL A 21 21.75 33.10 -18.33
C VAL A 21 21.59 32.39 -16.98
N VAL A 22 22.07 33.02 -15.91
CA VAL A 22 21.71 32.59 -14.56
C VAL A 22 20.22 32.91 -14.45
N THR A 23 19.37 31.91 -14.70
CA THR A 23 17.93 32.01 -14.49
C THR A 23 17.74 32.29 -13.01
N GLU A 24 17.44 33.55 -12.69
CA GLU A 24 17.20 33.98 -11.33
C GLU A 24 15.95 33.24 -10.85
N CYS A 25 16.13 32.34 -9.88
CA CYS A 25 15.07 31.54 -9.27
C CYS A 25 14.18 32.42 -8.38
N GLU A 26 13.56 33.46 -8.94
CA GLU A 26 12.54 34.23 -8.26
C GLU A 26 11.19 33.55 -8.45
N ILE A 27 10.50 33.30 -7.33
CA ILE A 27 9.05 33.07 -7.38
C ILE A 27 8.43 34.40 -7.80
N SER A 28 7.96 34.47 -9.04
CA SER A 28 7.05 35.53 -9.46
C SER A 28 5.88 35.56 -8.46
N PRO A 29 5.49 36.74 -7.94
CA PRO A 29 4.35 36.83 -7.03
C PRO A 29 3.14 36.26 -7.75
N SER A 30 2.63 35.11 -7.30
CA SER A 30 1.50 34.49 -7.96
C SER A 30 0.29 35.41 -7.82
N SER A 31 -0.35 35.67 -8.95
CA SER A 31 -1.53 36.52 -8.97
C SER A 31 -2.64 35.79 -8.19
N THR A 32 -3.02 36.29 -7.02
CA THR A 32 -4.17 35.77 -6.25
C THR A 32 -5.50 36.18 -6.89
N ASP A 33 -5.61 35.98 -8.20
CA ASP A 33 -6.83 36.15 -8.96
C ASP A 33 -7.88 35.16 -8.44
N HIS A 34 -9.14 35.54 -8.56
CA HIS A 34 -10.30 34.76 -8.09
C HIS A 34 -10.29 34.40 -6.60
N TRP A 35 -9.84 35.31 -5.73
CA TRP A 35 -9.80 35.10 -4.26
C TRP A 35 -11.10 34.52 -3.66
N GLY A 36 -12.26 35.01 -4.10
CA GLY A 36 -13.55 34.47 -3.66
C GLY A 36 -13.78 33.00 -4.06
N LEU A 37 -13.34 32.61 -5.25
CA LEU A 37 -13.45 31.23 -5.75
C LEU A 37 -12.42 30.31 -5.08
N ARG A 38 -11.23 30.82 -4.74
CA ARG A 38 -10.23 30.11 -3.94
C ARG A 38 -10.71 29.84 -2.51
N ILE A 39 -11.47 30.76 -1.91
CA ILE A 39 -12.12 30.49 -0.62
C ILE A 39 -13.27 29.49 -0.81
N ALA A 40 -14.07 29.63 -1.86
CA ALA A 40 -15.16 28.69 -2.15
C ALA A 40 -14.65 27.25 -2.38
N SER A 41 -13.47 27.08 -2.99
CA SER A 41 -12.89 25.75 -3.26
C SER A 41 -12.64 24.95 -1.99
N ILE A 42 -12.30 25.58 -0.87
CA ILE A 42 -12.15 24.93 0.44
C ILE A 42 -13.42 24.14 0.78
N PHE A 43 -14.60 24.77 0.63
CA PHE A 43 -15.88 24.15 0.96
C PHE A 43 -16.31 23.11 -0.08
N VAL A 44 -16.11 23.41 -1.36
CA VAL A 44 -16.49 22.48 -2.44
C VAL A 44 -15.66 21.20 -2.36
N ILE A 45 -14.35 21.31 -2.19
CA ILE A 45 -13.45 20.16 -2.05
C ILE A 45 -13.74 19.42 -0.75
N LEU A 46 -13.99 20.11 0.37
CA LEU A 46 -14.38 19.45 1.63
C LEU A 46 -15.64 18.59 1.47
N ILE A 47 -16.67 19.11 0.79
CA ILE A 47 -17.91 18.37 0.55
C ILE A 47 -17.65 17.19 -0.39
N GLY A 48 -16.92 17.40 -1.49
CA GLY A 48 -16.60 16.35 -2.46
C GLY A 48 -15.78 15.21 -1.84
N SER A 49 -14.71 15.54 -1.12
CA SER A 49 -13.85 14.58 -0.43
C SER A 49 -14.56 13.85 0.70
N ALA A 50 -15.38 14.55 1.50
CA ALA A 50 -16.20 13.94 2.55
C ALA A 50 -17.25 12.98 1.97
N LEU A 51 -17.92 13.35 0.88
CA LEU A 51 -18.85 12.46 0.20
C LEU A 51 -18.12 11.24 -0.38
N GLY A 52 -16.96 11.43 -1.02
CA GLY A 52 -16.13 10.34 -1.53
C GLY A 52 -15.72 9.37 -0.43
N ALA A 53 -15.14 9.86 0.68
CA ALA A 53 -14.57 9.00 1.71
C ALA A 53 -15.58 8.46 2.73
N LEU A 54 -16.56 9.26 3.18
CA LEU A 54 -17.45 8.87 4.26
C LEU A 54 -18.70 8.12 3.78
N LEU A 55 -19.18 8.38 2.56
CA LEU A 55 -20.38 7.72 2.04
C LEU A 55 -20.18 6.20 1.93
N PRO A 56 -19.08 5.66 1.34
CA PRO A 56 -18.88 4.21 1.26
C PRO A 56 -18.72 3.57 2.63
N VAL A 57 -18.05 4.26 3.57
CA VAL A 57 -17.91 3.81 4.97
C VAL A 57 -19.29 3.71 5.65
N PHE A 58 -20.11 4.74 5.49
CA PHE A 58 -21.46 4.77 6.04
C PHE A 58 -22.35 3.69 5.44
N LEU A 59 -22.33 3.52 4.12
CA LEU A 59 -23.13 2.52 3.42
C LEU A 59 -22.70 1.09 3.76
N ALA A 60 -21.40 0.83 3.93
CA ALA A 60 -20.90 -0.51 4.26
C ALA A 60 -21.30 -0.94 5.69
N ARG A 61 -21.48 0.03 6.59
CA ARG A 61 -21.69 -0.24 8.03
C ARG A 61 -23.13 -0.08 8.51
N THR A 62 -24.00 0.52 7.71
CA THR A 62 -25.40 0.68 8.08
C THR A 62 -26.25 -0.46 7.52
N SER A 63 -26.97 -1.17 8.39
CA SER A 63 -27.93 -2.20 7.97
C SER A 63 -29.23 -1.63 7.40
N LYS A 64 -29.43 -0.31 7.50
CA LYS A 64 -30.67 0.38 7.13
C LYS A 64 -30.84 0.55 5.63
N PHE A 65 -29.74 0.66 4.88
CA PHE A 65 -29.75 0.77 3.42
C PHE A 65 -29.15 -0.48 2.80
N ARG A 66 -29.95 -1.28 2.09
CA ARG A 66 -29.45 -2.45 1.35
C ARG A 66 -28.87 -2.00 0.01
N VAL A 67 -27.63 -1.53 0.04
CA VAL A 67 -26.91 -1.17 -1.18
C VAL A 67 -26.55 -2.44 -1.96
N PRO A 68 -26.74 -2.48 -3.29
CA PRO A 68 -26.36 -3.63 -4.11
C PRO A 68 -24.87 -3.95 -3.97
N LYS A 69 -24.53 -5.25 -3.88
CA LYS A 69 -23.13 -5.73 -3.84
C LYS A 69 -22.30 -5.23 -5.04
N LEU A 70 -22.95 -5.01 -6.19
CA LEU A 70 -22.34 -4.45 -7.38
C LEU A 70 -21.77 -3.04 -7.17
N CYS A 71 -22.41 -2.21 -6.34
CA CYS A 71 -21.94 -0.84 -6.09
C CYS A 71 -20.62 -0.85 -5.30
N PHE A 72 -20.53 -1.69 -4.25
CA PHE A 72 -19.28 -1.88 -3.52
C PHE A 72 -18.19 -2.52 -4.37
N PHE A 73 -18.56 -3.47 -5.22
CA PHE A 73 -17.63 -4.07 -6.18
C PHE A 73 -17.03 -3.00 -7.10
N ILE A 74 -17.86 -2.18 -7.74
CA ILE A 74 -17.41 -1.12 -8.64
C ILE A 74 -16.55 -0.12 -7.87
N ALA A 75 -17.03 0.42 -6.75
CA ALA A 75 -16.30 1.43 -5.97
C ALA A 75 -14.92 0.92 -5.52
N LYS A 76 -14.84 -0.35 -5.11
CA LYS A 76 -13.59 -0.99 -4.69
C LYS A 76 -12.55 -1.05 -5.81
N TYR A 77 -12.92 -1.65 -6.95
CA TYR A 77 -11.99 -1.88 -8.05
C TYR A 77 -11.71 -0.61 -8.85
N PHE A 78 -12.71 0.25 -9.06
CA PHE A 78 -12.51 1.60 -9.60
C PHE A 78 -11.53 2.39 -8.73
N GLY A 79 -11.74 2.37 -7.41
CA GLY A 79 -10.86 3.01 -6.44
C GLY A 79 -9.42 2.52 -6.48
N THR A 80 -9.20 1.21 -6.65
CA THR A 80 -7.85 0.66 -6.86
C THR A 80 -7.17 1.29 -8.07
N GLY A 81 -7.89 1.41 -9.19
CA GLY A 81 -7.37 2.07 -10.39
C GLY A 81 -7.06 3.54 -10.18
N VAL A 82 -7.90 4.24 -9.41
CA VAL A 82 -7.70 5.64 -9.06
C VAL A 82 -6.42 5.84 -8.25
N ILE A 83 -6.22 5.05 -7.19
CA ILE A 83 -5.02 5.14 -6.33
C ILE A 83 -3.75 4.79 -7.13
N LEU A 84 -3.83 3.76 -7.98
CA LEU A 84 -2.71 3.37 -8.86
C LEU A 84 -2.30 4.50 -9.81
N ALA A 85 -3.28 5.14 -10.46
CA ALA A 85 -3.03 6.27 -11.34
C ALA A 85 -2.50 7.49 -10.61
N THR A 86 -2.98 7.74 -9.38
CA THR A 86 -2.53 8.85 -8.53
C THR A 86 -1.04 8.72 -8.21
N ALA A 87 -0.60 7.51 -7.85
CA ALA A 87 0.81 7.24 -7.54
C ALA A 87 1.76 7.57 -8.71
N TRP A 88 1.38 7.24 -9.95
CA TRP A 88 2.21 7.56 -11.13
C TRP A 88 2.05 8.99 -11.63
N MET A 89 0.84 9.38 -12.01
CA MET A 89 0.61 10.58 -12.83
C MET A 89 0.43 11.85 -12.00
N HIS A 90 0.03 11.72 -10.73
CA HIS A 90 -0.23 12.87 -9.85
C HIS A 90 0.81 13.05 -8.75
N LEU A 91 1.70 12.08 -8.56
CA LEU A 91 2.80 12.14 -7.60
C LEU A 91 4.15 12.02 -8.28
N LEU A 92 4.42 10.89 -8.93
CA LEU A 92 5.75 10.62 -9.46
C LEU A 92 6.12 11.50 -10.67
N SER A 93 5.14 11.82 -11.53
CA SER A 93 5.37 12.75 -12.65
C SER A 93 5.64 14.19 -12.19
N PRO A 94 4.79 14.83 -11.35
CA PRO A 94 5.10 16.16 -10.82
C PRO A 94 6.38 16.19 -9.97
N ALA A 95 6.71 15.11 -9.27
CA ALA A 95 7.99 14.98 -8.57
C ALA A 95 9.18 15.08 -9.53
N SER A 96 9.09 14.41 -10.69
CA SER A 96 10.10 14.49 -11.74
C SER A 96 10.21 15.91 -12.30
N ASP A 97 9.08 16.56 -12.57
CA ASP A 97 9.07 17.93 -13.10
C ASP A 97 9.69 18.93 -12.10
N ASN A 98 9.43 18.77 -10.80
CA ASN A 98 10.00 19.63 -9.77
C ASN A 98 11.50 19.40 -9.53
N LEU A 99 11.99 18.14 -9.58
CA LEU A 99 13.40 17.83 -9.34
C LEU A 99 14.30 18.07 -10.56
N ARG A 100 13.73 18.17 -11.75
CA ARG A 100 14.44 18.46 -13.01
C ARG A 100 14.27 19.90 -13.49
N ASP A 101 13.70 20.76 -12.64
CA ASP A 101 13.53 22.18 -12.93
C ASP A 101 14.89 22.85 -13.20
N GLU A 102 14.94 23.74 -14.20
CA GLU A 102 16.17 24.45 -14.60
C GLU A 102 16.80 25.23 -13.43
N CYS A 103 15.97 25.67 -12.48
CA CYS A 103 16.42 26.31 -11.24
C CYS A 103 17.38 25.42 -10.42
N LEU A 104 17.24 24.10 -10.53
CA LEU A 104 18.04 23.12 -9.80
C LEU A 104 19.24 22.59 -10.58
N ALA A 105 19.44 23.01 -11.84
CA ALA A 105 20.50 22.49 -12.70
C ALA A 105 21.92 22.68 -12.12
N ASN A 106 22.11 23.70 -11.27
CA ASN A 106 23.39 23.97 -10.59
C ASN A 106 23.53 23.23 -9.24
N ILE A 107 22.45 22.65 -8.72
CA ILE A 107 22.39 22.01 -7.39
C ILE A 107 22.33 20.49 -7.52
N LEU A 108 21.49 19.98 -8.42
CA LEU A 108 21.29 18.57 -8.67
C LEU A 108 21.80 18.20 -10.07
N PRO A 109 22.53 17.09 -10.22
CA PRO A 109 22.89 16.59 -11.53
C PRO A 109 21.64 16.10 -12.28
N ASP A 110 21.64 16.19 -13.61
CA ASP A 110 20.57 15.67 -14.46
C ASP A 110 20.48 14.15 -14.31
N TYR A 111 19.47 13.72 -13.57
CA TYR A 111 19.17 12.34 -13.24
C TYR A 111 17.71 12.24 -12.81
N ASP A 112 17.09 11.07 -13.00
CA ASP A 112 15.70 10.82 -12.61
C ASP A 112 15.57 10.56 -11.10
N TRP A 113 15.92 11.57 -10.29
CA TRP A 113 15.89 11.53 -8.83
C TRP A 113 14.52 11.12 -8.28
N ALA A 114 13.43 11.60 -8.89
CA ALA A 114 12.07 11.24 -8.49
C ALA A 114 11.83 9.73 -8.61
N MET A 115 12.21 9.13 -9.74
CA MET A 115 12.07 7.69 -9.97
C MET A 115 12.94 6.87 -9.02
N ALA A 116 14.17 7.34 -8.77
CA ALA A 116 15.09 6.68 -7.83
C ALA A 116 14.55 6.73 -6.39
N ILE A 117 14.09 7.88 -5.91
CA ILE A 117 13.50 8.06 -4.58
C ILE A 117 12.22 7.22 -4.45
N GLY A 118 11.35 7.25 -5.47
CA GLY A 118 10.14 6.45 -5.52
C GLY A 118 10.43 4.96 -5.44
N LEU A 119 11.40 4.45 -6.21
CA LEU A 119 11.81 3.05 -6.18
C LEU A 119 12.44 2.67 -4.85
N MET A 120 13.32 3.51 -4.28
CA MET A 120 13.87 3.28 -2.95
C MET A 120 12.78 3.22 -1.89
N THR A 121 11.75 4.04 -2.02
CA THR A 121 10.60 4.03 -1.12
C THR A 121 9.79 2.73 -1.26
N VAL A 122 9.58 2.24 -2.49
CA VAL A 122 8.97 0.90 -2.73
C VAL A 122 9.78 -0.22 -2.05
N MET A 123 11.12 -0.18 -2.14
CA MET A 123 11.99 -1.16 -1.48
C MET A 123 11.92 -1.07 0.04
N VAL A 124 11.86 0.14 0.60
CA VAL A 124 11.68 0.37 2.03
C VAL A 124 10.31 -0.12 2.49
N MET A 125 9.25 0.15 1.73
CA MET A 125 7.89 -0.32 2.01
C MET A 125 7.83 -1.85 2.08
N PHE A 126 8.40 -2.53 1.08
CA PHE A 126 8.51 -3.99 1.10
C PHE A 126 9.31 -4.50 2.31
N LEU A 127 10.43 -3.84 2.65
CA LEU A 127 11.22 -4.19 3.83
C LEU A 127 10.42 -4.01 5.13
N LEU A 128 9.67 -2.91 5.26
CA LEU A 128 8.84 -2.65 6.44
C LEU A 128 7.77 -3.73 6.60
N GLU A 129 7.12 -4.14 5.51
CA GLU A 129 6.14 -5.23 5.57
C GLU A 129 6.76 -6.58 5.90
N LEU A 130 7.95 -6.88 5.38
CA LEU A 130 8.72 -8.07 5.79
C LEU A 130 9.08 -8.05 7.28
N ILE A 131 9.45 -6.89 7.82
CA ILE A 131 9.75 -6.75 9.24
C ILE A 131 8.48 -6.92 10.08
N VAL A 132 7.38 -6.27 9.71
CA VAL A 132 6.09 -6.35 10.42
C VAL A 132 5.51 -7.77 10.38
N SER A 133 5.60 -8.46 9.25
CA SER A 133 5.15 -9.86 9.14
C SER A 133 6.04 -10.84 9.90
N ARG A 134 7.33 -10.52 10.06
CA ARG A 134 8.29 -11.40 10.75
C ARG A 134 8.34 -11.20 12.26
N PHE A 135 8.18 -9.95 12.70
CA PHE A 135 8.14 -9.55 14.10
C PHE A 135 6.70 -9.16 14.42
N ASP A 136 5.94 -10.13 14.93
CA ASP A 136 4.67 -9.87 15.60
C ASP A 136 4.97 -8.95 16.80
N PHE A 137 4.93 -7.64 16.57
CA PHE A 137 5.07 -6.63 17.62
C PHE A 137 3.82 -6.78 18.49
N GLY A 138 3.95 -7.59 19.54
CA GLY A 138 2.90 -7.92 20.50
C GLY A 138 2.35 -6.71 21.24
N PHE A 139 1.61 -5.85 20.54
CA PHE A 139 0.68 -4.88 21.10
C PHE A 139 -0.58 -5.64 21.56
N GLY A 140 -0.40 -6.52 22.54
CA GLY A 140 -1.46 -7.43 22.97
C GLY A 140 -1.08 -8.47 24.01
N SER A 141 -0.15 -8.19 24.94
CA SER A 141 -0.09 -8.99 26.19
C SER A 141 0.49 -8.20 27.35
N ALA A 142 -0.37 -7.36 27.94
CA ALA A 142 -0.19 -6.83 29.29
C ALA A 142 -1.41 -7.21 30.13
N ASN A 143 -1.56 -8.50 30.44
CA ASN A 143 -2.01 -9.04 31.73
C ASN A 143 -2.46 -10.50 31.59
N GLY A 144 -1.67 -11.41 32.15
CA GLY A 144 -2.00 -12.83 32.25
C GLY A 144 -0.91 -13.60 32.99
N HIS A 145 -0.62 -13.21 34.23
CA HIS A 145 0.15 -14.07 35.14
C HIS A 145 -0.66 -15.34 35.44
N GLY A 146 -0.13 -16.50 35.07
CA GLY A 146 -0.62 -17.81 35.48
C GLY A 146 0.53 -18.80 35.48
N HIS A 147 1.08 -19.06 36.66
CA HIS A 147 2.25 -19.89 36.92
C HIS A 147 2.15 -21.33 36.41
N GLY A 148 3.30 -21.88 36.04
CA GLY A 148 3.45 -23.29 35.67
C GLY A 148 3.27 -24.28 36.81
N HIS A 149 3.17 -25.56 36.46
CA HIS A 149 4.17 -26.58 36.77
C HIS A 149 3.74 -27.93 36.17
N THR A 150 4.70 -28.60 35.57
CA THR A 150 4.70 -30.03 35.25
C THR A 150 4.60 -30.86 36.53
N ASN A 151 3.80 -31.93 36.53
CA ASN A 151 4.19 -33.19 37.19
C ASN A 151 3.33 -34.39 36.75
N GLU A 152 4.00 -35.39 36.19
CA GLU A 152 3.55 -36.78 36.23
C GLU A 152 3.63 -37.31 37.67
N LYS A 153 2.61 -38.05 38.12
CA LYS A 153 2.67 -39.32 38.88
C LYS A 153 1.33 -39.66 39.52
N GLY A 154 0.93 -40.94 39.38
CA GLY A 154 0.27 -41.68 40.47
C GLY A 154 -1.26 -41.82 40.44
N GLN A 155 -1.72 -42.86 39.74
CA GLN A 155 -2.50 -43.97 40.32
C GLN A 155 -3.62 -43.64 41.33
N LYS A 156 -4.90 -43.84 40.94
CA LYS A 156 -5.86 -44.69 41.69
C LYS A 156 -7.15 -44.97 40.90
N VAL A 157 -7.64 -46.18 41.17
CA VAL A 157 -8.69 -46.98 40.51
C VAL A 157 -10.10 -46.62 41.00
N LYS A 158 -11.11 -47.04 40.20
CA LYS A 158 -12.56 -47.25 40.45
C LYS A 158 -13.44 -46.19 39.74
N ASP A 159 -14.52 -46.52 39.04
CA ASP A 159 -15.28 -47.76 38.95
C ASP A 159 -16.27 -47.70 37.76
N LEU A 160 -16.72 -48.89 37.34
CA LEU A 160 -18.03 -49.23 36.76
C LEU A 160 -18.50 -48.68 35.39
N ARG A 161 -18.41 -49.60 34.41
CA ARG A 161 -19.55 -50.26 33.73
C ARG A 161 -20.26 -49.52 32.59
N SER A 162 -19.97 -49.97 31.37
CA SER A 162 -21.01 -50.41 30.42
C SER A 162 -20.45 -51.49 29.50
N GLN A 163 -21.18 -52.60 29.43
CA GLN A 163 -20.92 -53.78 28.61
C GLN A 163 -21.36 -53.54 27.16
N ALA A 164 -20.72 -54.22 26.21
CA ALA A 164 -21.33 -55.28 25.38
C ALA A 164 -20.85 -55.30 23.92
N ALA A 165 -20.92 -56.52 23.36
CA ALA A 165 -20.69 -56.98 21.98
C ALA A 165 -19.22 -57.40 21.66
N MET A 166 -18.85 -58.67 21.91
CA MET A 166 -19.04 -59.88 21.07
C MET A 166 -17.96 -60.01 19.97
N ARG A 167 -17.01 -60.95 20.15
CA ARG A 167 -16.89 -62.26 19.45
C ARG A 167 -16.25 -62.11 18.04
N HIS A 168 -15.27 -62.87 17.54
CA HIS A 168 -14.89 -64.27 17.70
C HIS A 168 -13.60 -64.57 16.85
N SER A 169 -12.75 -65.50 17.33
CA SER A 169 -11.85 -66.46 16.62
C SER A 169 -10.70 -65.94 15.72
N GLN A 170 -9.40 -66.26 15.90
CA GLN A 170 -8.68 -67.57 15.82
C GLN A 170 -8.98 -68.31 14.50
N ASP A 171 -8.06 -68.82 13.67
CA ASP A 171 -6.61 -69.11 13.70
C ASP A 171 -6.14 -69.36 12.24
N VAL A 172 -4.84 -69.65 12.05
CA VAL A 172 -4.24 -70.65 11.11
C VAL A 172 -3.21 -70.12 10.09
N GLU A 173 -1.96 -70.53 10.33
CA GLU A 173 -0.79 -70.57 9.41
C GLU A 173 -0.97 -71.63 8.30
N THR A 174 -0.29 -71.47 7.15
CA THR A 174 0.75 -72.41 6.62
C THR A 174 1.08 -72.11 5.14
N ALA A 175 2.37 -72.28 4.83
CA ALA A 175 3.12 -71.96 3.63
C ALA A 175 2.83 -72.77 2.35
N GLY A 176 3.30 -72.25 1.19
CA GLY A 176 3.29 -72.96 -0.10
C GLY A 176 4.01 -72.26 -1.29
N SER A 177 5.35 -72.28 -1.29
CA SER A 177 6.31 -72.46 -2.41
C SER A 177 6.01 -72.07 -3.90
N ASN A 178 6.77 -71.05 -4.36
CA ASN A 178 7.71 -70.95 -5.53
C ASN A 178 7.34 -70.98 -7.05
N LYS A 179 8.11 -70.11 -7.76
CA LYS A 179 8.55 -70.01 -9.19
C LYS A 179 7.70 -69.05 -10.07
N SER A 180 8.22 -68.08 -10.83
CA SER A 180 9.53 -67.81 -11.48
C SER A 180 9.63 -66.29 -11.78
N ALA A 181 10.73 -65.58 -11.45
CA ALA A 181 11.85 -65.16 -12.33
C ALA A 181 11.50 -64.18 -13.49
N ASP A 182 11.83 -62.88 -13.30
CA ASP A 182 12.69 -62.03 -14.17
C ASP A 182 12.67 -60.58 -13.61
N ALA A 183 13.74 -60.06 -13.00
CA ALA A 183 15.00 -59.57 -13.56
C ALA A 183 14.99 -58.03 -13.78
N SER A 184 15.41 -57.27 -12.76
CA SER A 184 16.40 -56.16 -12.85
C SER A 184 16.63 -55.51 -11.47
N SER A 185 17.77 -55.86 -10.87
CA SER A 185 18.45 -55.18 -9.75
C SER A 185 19.51 -54.20 -10.31
N PRO A 186 20.28 -53.40 -9.53
CA PRO A 186 20.38 -53.34 -8.06
C PRO A 186 20.41 -51.93 -7.40
N ALA A 187 20.18 -51.96 -6.07
CA ALA A 187 20.76 -51.20 -4.95
C ALA A 187 21.72 -50.02 -5.24
N GLY A 188 21.78 -48.96 -4.45
CA GLY A 188 21.27 -48.66 -3.10
C GLY A 188 21.55 -47.19 -2.77
N SER A 189 20.97 -46.61 -1.73
CA SER A 189 21.66 -46.52 -0.44
C SER A 189 20.75 -45.87 0.59
N THR A 190 20.77 -46.46 1.78
CA THR A 190 20.30 -45.93 3.05
C THR A 190 21.04 -44.65 3.44
N VAL A 191 20.33 -43.59 3.83
CA VAL A 191 20.88 -42.52 4.70
C VAL A 191 19.81 -42.13 5.72
N GLY A 192 20.23 -42.15 6.99
CA GLY A 192 19.41 -41.99 8.19
C GLY A 192 18.99 -40.56 8.55
N PRO A 193 18.44 -40.35 9.75
CA PRO A 193 17.84 -39.09 10.16
C PRO A 193 18.90 -38.09 10.62
N GLY A 194 18.79 -36.85 10.11
CA GLY A 194 19.28 -35.64 10.77
C GLY A 194 20.72 -35.22 10.47
N LEU A 195 20.88 -34.31 9.50
CA LEU A 195 21.84 -33.21 9.61
C LEU A 195 21.19 -31.95 9.03
N SER A 196 20.94 -30.96 9.88
CA SER A 196 20.50 -29.62 9.48
C SER A 196 21.67 -28.91 8.81
N ASP A 197 21.66 -28.87 7.47
CA ASP A 197 22.69 -28.20 6.69
C ASP A 197 22.51 -26.67 6.78
N LYS A 198 23.42 -26.00 7.49
CA LYS A 198 23.35 -24.56 7.79
C LYS A 198 23.68 -23.65 6.60
N ASN A 199 24.02 -24.21 5.43
CA ASN A 199 24.45 -23.45 4.25
C ASN A 199 23.47 -23.49 3.06
N ARG A 200 22.22 -23.95 3.24
CA ARG A 200 21.23 -23.92 2.16
C ARG A 200 20.66 -22.50 1.98
N ILE A 201 21.07 -21.83 0.90
CA ILE A 201 20.46 -20.58 0.42
C ILE A 201 19.14 -20.94 -0.27
N PRO A 202 17.98 -20.42 0.19
CA PRO A 202 16.69 -20.65 -0.48
C PRO A 202 16.71 -20.10 -1.91
N GLY A 203 16.29 -20.91 -2.91
CA GLY A 203 16.13 -20.49 -4.31
C GLY A 203 17.24 -20.89 -5.30
N LEU A 204 18.21 -21.72 -4.90
CA LEU A 204 19.26 -22.17 -5.81
C LEU A 204 18.81 -23.37 -6.67
N ARG A 205 18.59 -23.11 -7.97
CA ARG A 205 18.55 -23.91 -9.23
C ARG A 205 18.22 -25.42 -9.28
N ASN A 206 18.11 -26.17 -8.19
CA ASN A 206 17.77 -27.61 -8.22
C ASN A 206 16.34 -27.92 -7.74
N ASP A 207 15.55 -26.91 -7.33
CA ASP A 207 14.15 -27.06 -6.89
C ASP A 207 13.15 -26.50 -7.91
N ILE A 208 13.38 -26.69 -9.22
CA ILE A 208 12.41 -26.28 -10.25
C ILE A 208 11.69 -27.53 -10.76
N SER A 209 10.50 -27.79 -10.21
CA SER A 209 9.48 -28.63 -10.86
C SER A 209 8.49 -27.71 -11.58
N TYR A 210 8.39 -27.85 -12.90
CA TYR A 210 7.32 -27.28 -13.73
C TYR A 210 6.93 -28.34 -14.76
N PRO A 211 5.64 -28.67 -14.96
CA PRO A 211 4.42 -27.88 -14.71
C PRO A 211 3.85 -27.99 -13.27
N PRO A 212 3.18 -26.96 -12.72
CA PRO A 212 2.78 -26.93 -11.31
C PRO A 212 1.49 -27.73 -11.11
N GLY A 213 1.66 -29.04 -10.95
CA GLY A 213 0.63 -30.00 -10.62
C GLY A 213 1.27 -31.37 -10.46
N GLY A 214 1.84 -31.63 -9.28
CA GLY A 214 2.55 -32.89 -9.03
C GLY A 214 3.15 -33.00 -7.64
N GLU A 215 2.31 -33.42 -6.69
CA GLU A 215 2.61 -34.34 -5.58
C GLU A 215 3.88 -34.14 -4.74
N ASP A 216 3.96 -33.03 -4.03
CA ASP A 216 4.75 -32.84 -2.81
C ASP A 216 3.85 -32.37 -1.65
N HIS A 217 3.12 -33.37 -1.17
CA HIS A 217 2.23 -33.45 -0.03
C HIS A 217 3.00 -33.28 1.31
N LEU A 218 3.72 -32.18 1.51
CA LEU A 218 4.27 -31.75 2.81
C LEU A 218 4.29 -30.23 3.02
N GLY A 219 3.67 -29.46 2.12
CA GLY A 219 3.24 -28.10 2.43
C GLY A 219 2.00 -28.18 3.32
N HIS A 220 2.21 -28.08 4.64
CA HIS A 220 1.17 -27.99 5.63
C HIS A 220 -0.07 -27.23 5.09
N GLN A 221 -1.16 -27.96 4.95
CA GLN A 221 -2.43 -27.56 5.54
C GLN A 221 -2.11 -27.12 6.97
N ARG A 222 -1.72 -25.86 7.13
CA ARG A 222 -1.65 -25.22 8.43
C ARG A 222 -3.10 -25.15 8.86
N ASP A 223 -3.51 -26.14 9.66
CA ASP A 223 -4.52 -25.88 10.67
C ASP A 223 -4.15 -24.55 11.31
N HIS A 224 -5.09 -23.62 11.26
CA HIS A 224 -4.94 -22.24 11.69
C HIS A 224 -4.38 -22.20 13.11
N VAL A 225 -3.06 -22.04 13.24
CA VAL A 225 -2.44 -21.65 14.49
C VAL A 225 -2.76 -20.17 14.64
N GLU A 226 -3.40 -19.82 15.75
CA GLU A 226 -3.89 -18.49 16.13
C GLU A 226 -2.90 -17.34 15.81
N GLY A 227 -1.58 -17.60 15.79
CA GLY A 227 -0.54 -16.64 15.42
C GLY A 227 -0.44 -16.24 13.95
N ASP A 228 -0.83 -17.07 12.97
CA ASP A 228 -0.81 -16.68 11.55
C ASP A 228 -1.97 -15.73 11.20
N GLU A 229 -3.11 -15.82 11.90
CA GLU A 229 -4.20 -14.86 11.73
C GLU A 229 -3.80 -13.47 12.24
N HIS A 230 -3.12 -13.39 13.40
CA HIS A 230 -2.67 -12.12 13.97
C HIS A 230 -1.66 -11.39 13.08
N ALA A 231 -0.70 -12.10 12.46
CA ALA A 231 0.28 -11.50 11.57
C ALA A 231 -0.34 -10.95 10.27
N ASN A 232 -1.21 -11.74 9.61
CA ASN A 232 -1.93 -11.29 8.41
C ASN A 232 -2.86 -10.11 8.71
N TYR A 233 -3.46 -10.13 9.90
CA TYR A 233 -4.32 -9.07 10.39
C TYR A 233 -3.55 -7.78 10.70
N ALA A 234 -2.38 -7.87 11.34
CA ALA A 234 -1.51 -6.73 11.60
C ALA A 234 -0.96 -6.11 10.31
N ALA A 235 -0.59 -6.94 9.33
CA ALA A 235 -0.18 -6.50 8.00
C ALA A 235 -1.29 -5.72 7.30
N GLN A 236 -2.53 -6.23 7.29
CA GLN A 236 -3.69 -5.55 6.69
C GLN A 236 -3.94 -4.17 7.31
N ILE A 237 -3.90 -4.07 8.65
CA ILE A 237 -4.12 -2.79 9.34
C ILE A 237 -2.97 -1.82 9.06
N THR A 238 -1.74 -2.31 9.04
CA THR A 238 -0.55 -1.52 8.69
C THR A 238 -0.68 -0.96 7.27
N ALA A 239 -1.07 -1.79 6.31
CA ALA A 239 -1.30 -1.38 4.92
C ALA A 239 -2.35 -0.26 4.81
N ILE A 240 -3.46 -0.35 5.55
CA ILE A 240 -4.48 0.71 5.59
C ILE A 240 -3.92 2.02 6.16
N PHE A 241 -3.18 1.97 7.26
CA PHE A 241 -2.59 3.18 7.85
C PHE A 241 -1.52 3.80 6.97
N VAL A 242 -0.71 2.98 6.30
CA VAL A 242 0.31 3.48 5.37
C VAL A 242 -0.33 4.08 4.11
N LEU A 243 -1.37 3.43 3.56
CA LEU A 243 -2.18 3.99 2.48
C LEU A 243 -2.74 5.35 2.89
N GLU A 244 -3.38 5.43 4.06
CA GLU A 244 -3.99 6.66 4.58
C GLU A 244 -2.94 7.77 4.74
N PHE A 245 -1.77 7.45 5.31
CA PHE A 245 -0.67 8.40 5.45
C PHE A 245 -0.21 8.94 4.09
N GLY A 246 0.03 8.07 3.11
CA GLY A 246 0.44 8.47 1.76
C GLY A 246 -0.60 9.37 1.06
N VAL A 247 -1.88 8.99 1.13
CA VAL A 247 -2.98 9.77 0.55
C VAL A 247 -3.14 11.13 1.24
N ILE A 248 -3.12 11.20 2.58
CA ILE A 248 -3.20 12.47 3.33
C ILE A 248 -2.05 13.38 2.97
N PHE A 249 -0.84 12.83 2.91
CA PHE A 249 0.35 13.60 2.64
C PHE A 249 0.30 14.22 1.24
N HIS A 250 -0.05 13.43 0.22
CA HIS A 250 -0.30 13.92 -1.14
C HIS A 250 -1.38 15.01 -1.18
N SER A 251 -2.48 14.81 -0.45
CA SER A 251 -3.60 15.75 -0.38
C SER A 251 -3.18 17.13 0.15
N ILE A 252 -2.18 17.19 1.05
CA ILE A 252 -1.63 18.46 1.55
C ILE A 252 -0.90 19.23 0.42
N PHE A 253 -0.04 18.57 -0.35
CA PHE A 253 0.70 19.23 -1.44
C PHE A 253 -0.23 19.66 -2.58
N ILE A 254 -1.23 18.84 -2.91
CA ILE A 254 -2.29 19.23 -3.84
C ILE A 254 -2.99 20.52 -3.37
N GLY A 255 -3.39 20.57 -2.10
CA GLY A 255 -4.10 21.72 -1.53
C GLY A 255 -3.26 23.00 -1.53
N LEU A 256 -1.97 22.89 -1.17
CA LEU A 256 -1.03 24.00 -1.24
C LEU A 256 -0.84 24.50 -2.68
N THR A 257 -0.69 23.58 -3.63
CA THR A 257 -0.54 23.91 -5.05
C THR A 257 -1.77 24.63 -5.59
N LEU A 258 -2.96 24.14 -5.29
CA LEU A 258 -4.21 24.79 -5.71
C LEU A 258 -4.34 26.21 -5.12
N ALA A 259 -3.85 26.44 -3.91
CA ALA A 259 -3.91 27.75 -3.28
C ALA A 259 -3.07 28.80 -4.02
N VAL A 260 -1.92 28.41 -4.58
CA VAL A 260 -0.91 29.34 -5.13
C VAL A 260 -0.81 29.33 -6.65
N THR A 261 -1.38 28.34 -7.33
CA THR A 261 -1.29 28.19 -8.80
C THR A 261 -2.00 29.31 -9.57
N ASP A 262 -1.41 29.69 -10.71
CA ASP A 262 -2.02 30.63 -11.67
C ASP A 262 -3.12 29.96 -12.53
N ASN A 263 -3.02 28.64 -12.77
CA ASN A 263 -4.02 27.87 -13.53
C ASN A 263 -5.20 27.40 -12.64
N PHE A 264 -5.64 28.27 -11.73
CA PHE A 264 -6.54 27.91 -10.65
C PHE A 264 -7.85 27.29 -11.13
N ILE A 265 -8.52 27.85 -12.15
CA ILE A 265 -9.85 27.37 -12.57
C ILE A 265 -9.77 25.93 -13.07
N ILE A 266 -8.78 25.61 -13.89
CA ILE A 266 -8.60 24.27 -14.47
C ILE A 266 -8.28 23.28 -13.36
N LEU A 267 -7.25 23.58 -12.55
CA LEU A 267 -6.84 22.72 -11.45
C LEU A 267 -7.94 22.54 -10.40
N PHE A 268 -8.72 23.59 -10.10
CA PHE A 268 -9.85 23.50 -9.18
C PHE A 268 -10.89 22.49 -9.68
N VAL A 269 -11.33 22.62 -10.94
CA VAL A 269 -12.34 21.71 -11.50
C VAL A 269 -11.82 20.28 -11.53
N VAL A 270 -10.57 20.07 -11.97
CA VAL A 270 -9.95 18.74 -11.99
C VAL A 270 -9.85 18.15 -10.58
N LEU A 271 -9.44 18.95 -9.58
CA LEU A 271 -9.25 18.49 -8.21
C LEU A 271 -10.55 18.14 -7.49
N VAL A 272 -11.67 18.78 -7.82
CA VAL A 272 -12.99 18.37 -7.30
C VAL A 272 -13.27 16.91 -7.68
N PHE A 273 -13.02 16.53 -8.93
CA PHE A 273 -13.20 15.15 -9.38
C PHE A 273 -12.12 14.22 -8.83
N HIS A 274 -10.85 14.60 -8.90
CA HIS A 274 -9.72 13.84 -8.37
C HIS A 274 -9.96 13.43 -6.91
N GLN A 275 -10.21 14.42 -6.04
CA GLN A 275 -10.36 14.21 -4.60
C GLN A 275 -11.62 13.41 -4.27
N THR A 276 -12.69 13.55 -5.06
CA THR A 276 -13.90 12.75 -4.85
C THR A 276 -13.66 11.28 -5.22
N PHE A 277 -12.96 11.01 -6.32
CA PHE A 277 -12.68 9.64 -6.78
C PHE A 277 -11.64 8.93 -5.92
N GLU A 278 -10.59 9.63 -5.51
CA GLU A 278 -9.60 9.09 -4.59
C GLU A 278 -10.24 8.82 -3.22
N GLY A 279 -11.08 9.75 -2.73
CA GLY A 279 -11.90 9.56 -1.54
C GLY A 279 -12.83 8.35 -1.65
N LEU A 280 -13.48 8.14 -2.81
CA LEU A 280 -14.32 6.96 -3.06
C LEU A 280 -13.52 5.65 -2.91
N GLY A 281 -12.32 5.61 -3.47
CA GLY A 281 -11.43 4.45 -3.36
C GLY A 281 -11.00 4.18 -1.92
N LEU A 282 -10.56 5.23 -1.22
CA LEU A 282 -10.19 5.15 0.20
C LEU A 282 -11.39 4.72 1.06
N GLY A 283 -12.54 5.36 0.89
CA GLY A 283 -13.76 5.10 1.64
C GLY A 283 -14.25 3.67 1.46
N ALA A 284 -14.18 3.13 0.24
CA ALA A 284 -14.52 1.73 -0.01
C ALA A 284 -13.62 0.79 0.81
N ARG A 285 -12.30 1.05 0.85
CA ARG A 285 -11.33 0.27 1.63
C ARG A 285 -11.62 0.33 3.13
N LEU A 286 -11.79 1.54 3.66
CA LEU A 286 -12.11 1.76 5.09
C LEU A 286 -13.44 1.10 5.50
N GLY A 287 -14.43 1.11 4.60
CA GLY A 287 -15.74 0.53 4.82
C GLY A 287 -15.72 -1.01 4.89
N MET A 288 -14.92 -1.66 4.05
CA MET A 288 -14.83 -3.12 3.98
C MET A 288 -13.72 -3.73 4.84
N ALA A 289 -12.82 -2.92 5.39
CA ALA A 289 -11.77 -3.38 6.28
C ALA A 289 -12.35 -4.05 7.54
N THR A 290 -11.67 -5.11 7.99
CA THR A 290 -11.90 -5.79 9.27
C THR A 290 -11.11 -5.07 10.36
N TRP A 291 -11.78 -4.59 11.41
CA TRP A 291 -11.20 -3.75 12.47
C TRP A 291 -10.99 -4.52 13.78
N PRO A 292 -9.97 -4.15 14.60
CA PRO A 292 -9.53 -5.08 15.64
C PRO A 292 -10.55 -5.19 16.76
N PRO A 293 -10.58 -6.31 17.49
CA PRO A 293 -11.35 -6.42 18.72
C PRO A 293 -10.89 -5.34 19.71
N GLY A 294 -11.68 -4.30 19.90
CA GLY A 294 -11.34 -3.12 20.73
C GLY A 294 -11.09 -1.83 19.95
N ALA A 295 -10.97 -1.89 18.62
CA ALA A 295 -11.04 -0.68 17.81
C ALA A 295 -12.41 -0.03 17.96
N ARG A 296 -12.35 1.27 18.23
CA ARG A 296 -13.50 2.16 18.30
C ARG A 296 -14.27 2.12 16.98
N ARG A 297 -15.58 1.88 17.00
CA ARG A 297 -16.42 1.80 15.78
C ARG A 297 -16.34 3.03 14.85
N TRP A 298 -15.86 4.15 15.39
CA TRP A 298 -15.68 5.44 14.74
C TRP A 298 -14.33 5.59 14.02
N THR A 299 -13.40 4.63 14.13
CA THR A 299 -12.09 4.70 13.46
C THR A 299 -12.15 4.93 11.95
N PRO A 300 -12.92 4.20 11.13
CA PRO A 300 -12.95 4.46 9.68
C PRO A 300 -13.57 5.81 9.33
N TYR A 301 -14.51 6.31 10.16
CA TYR A 301 -15.08 7.64 9.97
C TYR A 301 -14.07 8.73 10.30
N LEU A 302 -13.24 8.51 11.34
CA LEU A 302 -12.16 9.42 11.69
C LEU A 302 -11.11 9.48 10.59
N LEU A 303 -10.69 8.34 10.03
CA LEU A 303 -9.73 8.30 8.92
C LEU A 303 -10.31 8.98 7.67
N GLY A 304 -11.52 8.62 7.25
CA GLY A 304 -12.17 9.28 6.12
C GLY A 304 -12.38 10.79 6.33
N LEU A 305 -12.60 11.24 7.57
CA LEU A 305 -12.68 12.67 7.90
C LEU A 305 -11.30 13.34 7.83
N LEU A 306 -10.25 12.66 8.30
CA LEU A 306 -8.88 13.16 8.26
C LEU A 306 -8.43 13.37 6.81
N TYR A 307 -8.71 12.42 5.92
CA TYR A 307 -8.59 12.59 4.48
C TYR A 307 -9.39 13.80 3.97
N ALA A 308 -10.67 13.90 4.32
CA ALA A 308 -11.53 14.95 3.78
C ALA A 308 -11.10 16.38 4.16
N VAL A 309 -10.52 16.54 5.36
CA VAL A 309 -10.09 17.83 5.92
C VAL A 309 -8.68 18.23 5.48
N SER A 310 -7.82 17.28 5.08
CA SER A 310 -6.41 17.55 4.77
C SER A 310 -6.24 18.57 3.62
N THR A 311 -6.90 18.39 2.48
CA THR A 311 -6.81 19.30 1.32
C THR A 311 -7.40 20.69 1.64
N PRO A 312 -8.63 20.83 2.18
CA PRO A 312 -9.18 22.13 2.56
C PRO A 312 -8.30 22.88 3.57
N PHE A 313 -7.74 22.16 4.55
CA PHE A 313 -6.79 22.73 5.50
C PHE A 313 -5.53 23.26 4.80
N ALA A 314 -4.96 22.46 3.90
CA ALA A 314 -3.79 22.85 3.13
C ALA A 314 -4.06 24.03 2.19
N ILE A 315 -5.23 24.10 1.54
CA ILE A 315 -5.63 25.27 0.75
C ILE A 315 -5.67 26.52 1.63
N GLY A 316 -6.31 26.44 2.80
CA GLY A 316 -6.38 27.56 3.75
C GLY A 316 -5.00 28.04 4.19
N MET A 317 -4.12 27.11 4.54
CA MET A 317 -2.72 27.40 4.88
C MET A 317 -1.96 28.03 3.71
N GLY A 318 -2.12 27.50 2.49
CA GLY A 318 -1.49 28.03 1.28
C GLY A 318 -1.94 29.45 0.94
N LEU A 319 -3.23 29.77 1.13
CA LEU A 319 -3.78 31.12 0.93
C LEU A 319 -3.31 32.14 1.98
N ILE A 320 -3.00 31.68 3.19
CA ILE A 320 -2.39 32.52 4.23
C ILE A 320 -0.91 32.73 3.91
N ALA A 321 -0.20 31.64 3.58
CA ALA A 321 1.23 31.62 3.30
C ALA A 321 1.61 32.44 2.06
N SER A 322 0.75 32.43 1.02
CA SER A 322 0.96 33.20 -0.21
C SER A 322 1.05 34.71 0.02
N LYS A 323 0.57 35.21 1.16
CA LYS A 323 0.69 36.63 1.55
C LYS A 323 2.01 36.99 2.23
N SER A 324 2.75 35.99 2.73
CA SER A 324 3.85 36.21 3.69
C SER A 324 5.18 35.57 3.34
N LEU A 325 5.24 34.62 2.40
CA LEU A 325 6.45 33.83 2.13
C LEU A 325 7.07 34.17 0.78
N ALA A 326 8.16 34.93 0.81
CA ALA A 326 9.23 34.84 -0.18
C ALA A 326 10.14 33.66 0.21
N LEU A 327 9.63 32.43 0.06
CA LEU A 327 10.49 31.24 0.12
C LEU A 327 11.43 31.27 -1.10
N GLU A 328 12.63 30.73 -0.95
CA GLU A 328 13.54 30.54 -2.08
C GLU A 328 12.95 29.48 -3.02
N ALA A 329 12.78 29.79 -4.30
CA ALA A 329 12.09 28.95 -5.28
C ALA A 329 12.72 27.54 -5.38
N ALA A 330 14.06 27.49 -5.36
CA ALA A 330 14.83 26.26 -5.42
C ALA A 330 14.49 25.30 -4.27
N THR A 331 14.43 25.81 -3.04
CA THR A 331 14.14 24.97 -1.86
C THR A 331 12.74 24.40 -1.93
N SER A 332 11.74 25.20 -2.36
CA SER A 332 10.36 24.73 -2.52
C SER A 332 10.25 23.60 -3.54
N ARG A 333 10.91 23.73 -4.69
CA ARG A 333 10.94 22.70 -5.75
C ARG A 333 11.55 21.39 -5.26
N VAL A 334 12.71 21.45 -4.59
CA VAL A 334 13.35 20.24 -4.03
C VAL A 334 12.45 19.57 -3.01
N VAL A 335 11.89 20.34 -2.08
CA VAL A 335 11.03 19.82 -1.01
C VAL A 335 9.80 19.13 -1.60
N ASN A 336 9.07 19.81 -2.49
CA ASN A 336 7.88 19.23 -3.15
C ASN A 336 8.27 17.97 -3.94
N GLY A 337 9.33 18.04 -4.74
CA GLY A 337 9.79 16.93 -5.57
C GLY A 337 10.19 15.68 -4.77
N VAL A 338 10.95 15.84 -3.68
CA VAL A 338 11.33 14.72 -2.82
C VAL A 338 10.10 14.12 -2.12
N PHE A 339 9.23 14.97 -1.58
CA PHE A 339 8.06 14.52 -0.85
C PHE A 339 7.02 13.85 -1.74
N ASP A 340 6.78 14.37 -2.94
CA ASP A 340 5.91 13.75 -3.94
C ASP A 340 6.50 12.42 -4.43
N ALA A 341 7.82 12.30 -4.59
CA ALA A 341 8.47 11.04 -4.95
C ALA A 341 8.32 9.96 -3.87
N ILE A 342 8.51 10.32 -2.60
CA ILE A 342 8.30 9.42 -1.46
C ILE A 342 6.83 8.99 -1.40
N SER A 343 5.90 9.94 -1.45
CA SER A 343 4.46 9.65 -1.42
C SER A 343 4.02 8.77 -2.59
N GLY A 344 4.53 9.06 -3.80
CA GLY A 344 4.32 8.27 -5.00
C GLY A 344 4.83 6.84 -4.84
N GLY A 345 6.01 6.66 -4.25
CA GLY A 345 6.55 5.32 -3.94
C GLY A 345 5.71 4.52 -2.94
N ILE A 346 5.22 5.16 -1.87
CA ILE A 346 4.32 4.53 -0.88
C ILE A 346 3.02 4.09 -1.56
N LEU A 347 2.38 4.97 -2.32
CA LEU A 347 1.13 4.66 -3.00
C LEU A 347 1.31 3.68 -4.15
N MET A 348 2.48 3.66 -4.80
CA MET A 348 2.83 2.67 -5.81
C MET A 348 2.85 1.27 -5.22
N TYR A 349 3.60 1.09 -4.13
CA TYR A 349 3.69 -0.18 -3.43
C TYR A 349 2.30 -0.65 -2.99
N THR A 350 1.57 0.24 -2.33
CA THR A 350 0.23 -0.05 -1.85
C THR A 350 -0.72 -0.41 -2.99
N ALA A 351 -0.74 0.34 -4.09
CA ALA A 351 -1.63 0.09 -5.21
C ALA A 351 -1.32 -1.25 -5.92
N LEU A 352 -0.05 -1.53 -6.19
CA LEU A 352 0.34 -2.74 -6.93
C LEU A 352 0.32 -3.99 -6.07
N VAL A 353 0.89 -3.94 -4.86
CA VAL A 353 1.05 -5.10 -3.99
C VAL A 353 -0.20 -5.28 -3.12
N GLU A 354 -0.53 -4.28 -2.30
CA GLU A 354 -1.61 -4.38 -1.31
C GLU A 354 -3.01 -4.38 -1.93
N LEU A 355 -3.21 -3.68 -3.06
CA LEU A 355 -4.51 -3.63 -3.71
C LEU A 355 -4.60 -4.60 -4.88
N VAL A 356 -3.78 -4.46 -5.93
CA VAL A 356 -3.92 -5.30 -7.13
C VAL A 356 -3.54 -6.76 -6.87
N ALA A 357 -2.32 -7.04 -6.41
CA ALA A 357 -1.87 -8.41 -6.21
C ALA A 357 -2.72 -9.14 -5.15
N HIS A 358 -2.97 -8.49 -4.00
CA HIS A 358 -3.78 -9.11 -2.95
C HIS A 358 -5.22 -9.40 -3.39
N GLU A 359 -5.85 -8.51 -4.18
CA GLU A 359 -7.22 -8.73 -4.61
C GLU A 359 -7.40 -9.71 -5.76
N PHE A 360 -6.46 -9.79 -6.69
CA PHE A 360 -6.58 -10.66 -7.86
C PHE A 360 -5.88 -12.00 -7.68
N MET A 361 -4.70 -12.02 -7.04
CA MET A 361 -3.84 -13.20 -6.96
C MET A 361 -3.95 -13.92 -5.62
N PHE A 362 -3.99 -13.17 -4.51
CA PHE A 362 -3.96 -13.77 -3.17
C PHE A 362 -5.36 -14.02 -2.58
N ASN A 363 -6.39 -13.32 -3.05
CA ASN A 363 -7.77 -13.56 -2.63
C ASN A 363 -8.32 -14.90 -3.17
N PRO A 364 -8.61 -15.89 -2.30
CA PRO A 364 -9.10 -17.21 -2.72
C PRO A 364 -10.43 -17.17 -3.48
N GLU A 365 -11.31 -16.22 -3.14
CA GLU A 365 -12.62 -16.05 -3.79
C GLU A 365 -12.45 -15.58 -5.24
N MET A 366 -11.56 -14.61 -5.48
CA MET A 366 -11.28 -14.11 -6.83
C MET A 366 -10.55 -15.15 -7.68
N ARG A 367 -9.65 -15.94 -7.07
CA ARG A 367 -8.93 -17.00 -7.78
C ARG A 367 -9.84 -18.15 -8.22
N LYS A 368 -10.90 -18.44 -7.46
CA LYS A 368 -11.91 -19.45 -7.80
C LYS A 368 -13.04 -18.92 -8.67
N ALA A 369 -13.18 -17.59 -8.80
CA ALA A 369 -14.20 -16.96 -9.62
C ALA A 369 -13.98 -17.23 -11.12
N GLY A 370 -15.07 -17.28 -11.88
CA GLY A 370 -14.99 -17.42 -13.34
C GLY A 370 -14.29 -16.24 -14.00
N LEU A 371 -13.66 -16.48 -15.15
CA LEU A 371 -12.89 -15.48 -15.91
C LEU A 371 -13.66 -14.18 -16.16
N GLY A 372 -14.99 -14.26 -16.37
CA GLY A 372 -15.83 -13.09 -16.57
C GLY A 372 -15.86 -12.12 -15.38
N MET A 373 -15.82 -12.64 -14.14
CA MET A 373 -15.76 -11.81 -12.93
C MET A 373 -14.38 -11.17 -12.75
N GLN A 374 -13.32 -11.92 -13.04
CA GLN A 374 -11.95 -11.38 -12.99
C GLN A 374 -11.77 -10.26 -14.02
N LEU A 375 -12.26 -10.49 -15.25
CA LEU A 375 -12.18 -9.50 -16.32
C LEU A 375 -13.03 -8.26 -16.02
N SER A 376 -14.22 -8.42 -15.42
CA SER A 376 -15.05 -7.27 -15.04
C SER A 376 -14.40 -6.44 -13.93
N ALA A 377 -13.78 -7.08 -12.92
CA ALA A 377 -13.00 -6.41 -11.90
C ALA A 377 -11.81 -5.65 -12.51
N TYR A 378 -11.06 -6.30 -13.40
CA TYR A 378 -9.92 -5.69 -14.09
C TYR A 378 -10.36 -4.48 -14.93
N MET A 379 -11.47 -4.59 -15.67
CA MET A 379 -12.01 -3.47 -16.44
C MET A 379 -12.44 -2.29 -15.56
N CYS A 380 -12.94 -2.54 -14.34
CA CYS A 380 -13.21 -1.46 -13.37
C CYS A 380 -11.92 -0.76 -12.92
N VAL A 381 -10.85 -1.51 -12.67
CA VAL A 381 -9.52 -0.96 -12.35
C VAL A 381 -9.00 -0.12 -13.53
N ALA A 382 -9.00 -0.69 -14.73
CA ALA A 382 -8.52 -0.01 -15.94
C ALA A 382 -9.32 1.27 -16.23
N PHE A 383 -10.64 1.25 -15.99
CA PHE A 383 -11.48 2.44 -16.10
C PHE A 383 -11.09 3.52 -15.07
N GLY A 384 -10.83 3.14 -13.82
CA GLY A 384 -10.31 4.06 -12.80
C GLY A 384 -8.97 4.70 -13.19
N VAL A 385 -8.04 3.88 -13.71
CA VAL A 385 -6.75 4.37 -14.21
C VAL A 385 -6.95 5.36 -15.37
N GLY A 386 -7.75 4.98 -16.36
CA GLY A 386 -7.99 5.81 -17.56
C GLY A 386 -8.68 7.12 -17.22
N LEU A 387 -9.62 7.11 -16.28
CA LEU A 387 -10.28 8.33 -15.81
C LEU A 387 -9.28 9.28 -15.13
N MET A 388 -8.45 8.77 -14.22
CA MET A 388 -7.47 9.60 -13.52
C MET A 388 -6.34 10.09 -14.43
N ALA A 389 -5.99 9.31 -15.46
CA ALA A 389 -5.07 9.74 -16.51
C ALA A 389 -5.65 10.89 -17.33
N LEU A 390 -6.96 10.85 -17.64
CA LEU A 390 -7.63 11.94 -18.32
C LEU A 390 -7.63 13.21 -17.47
N LEU A 391 -7.87 13.09 -16.16
CA LEU A 391 -7.74 14.21 -15.22
C LEU A 391 -6.31 14.75 -15.17
N ALA A 392 -5.29 13.88 -15.13
CA ALA A 392 -3.88 14.28 -15.14
C ALA A 392 -3.49 15.05 -16.40
N LYS A 393 -3.98 14.62 -17.57
CA LYS A 393 -3.73 15.31 -18.85
C LYS A 393 -4.37 16.70 -18.89
N TRP A 394 -5.46 16.89 -18.17
CA TRP A 394 -6.24 18.12 -18.21
C TRP A 394 -5.84 19.14 -17.13
N ALA A 395 -5.28 18.68 -16.02
CA ALA A 395 -4.55 19.49 -15.05
C ALA A 395 -3.31 20.13 -15.69
#